data_AF-G2G4R2-F1
#
_entry.id   AF-G2G4R2-F1
#
_cell.length_a   1.000
_cell.length_b   1.000
_cell.length_c   1.000
_cell.angle_alpha   90.00
_cell.angle_beta   90.00
_cell.angle_gamma   90.00
#
_symmetry.space_group_name_H-M   'P 1'
#
loop_
_entity.id
_entity.type
_entity.pdbx_description
1 polymer ?
#
loop_
_entity_poly.entity_id
_entity_poly.type
_entity_poly.pdbx_seq_one_letter_code
_entity_poly.pdbx_strand_id
1 'polypeptide(L)'
;MSTEDQTMKRIGEAMALQHAGDPGGARRRFSEIWEEIAVDGDPFHRCVLAHHMADLQPDPRDELAWDLRALEAAASVSDDRAKQHDSSLAIRGFYPSLHLNLAADFHKLADTTQARAHLAKAREHFDALNDDDYGRGIRSAVQRLADQLGQEHPTPSPTAGEANQSA
;
A
#
# COMPACT_ATOMS: atom_id res chain seq x y z
N MET A 1 -24.23 -4.36 -17.80
CA MET A 1 -23.07 -4.12 -16.93
C MET A 1 -23.60 -3.68 -15.58
N SER A 2 -23.11 -4.29 -14.50
CA SER A 2 -23.44 -3.87 -13.13
C SER A 2 -22.93 -2.46 -12.85
N THR A 3 -23.44 -1.80 -11.81
CA THR A 3 -22.83 -0.58 -11.25
C THR A 3 -21.38 -0.86 -10.84
N GLU A 4 -21.12 -2.03 -10.28
CA GLU A 4 -19.78 -2.50 -9.89
C GLU A 4 -18.83 -2.54 -11.10
N ASP A 5 -19.27 -3.15 -12.22
CA ASP A 5 -18.49 -3.20 -13.46
C ASP A 5 -18.19 -1.80 -14.02
N GLN A 6 -19.13 -0.86 -13.87
CA GLN A 6 -18.97 0.52 -14.33
C GLN A 6 -17.95 1.28 -13.49
N THR A 7 -17.96 1.11 -12.17
CA THR A 7 -16.98 1.70 -11.26
C THR A 7 -15.57 1.19 -11.60
N MET A 8 -15.38 -0.12 -11.76
CA MET A 8 -14.07 -0.67 -12.15
C MET A 8 -13.59 -0.18 -13.51
N LYS A 9 -14.49 -0.03 -14.47
CA LYS A 9 -14.15 0.55 -15.77
C LYS A 9 -13.62 1.98 -15.62
N ARG A 10 -14.28 2.82 -14.83
CA ARG A 10 -13.86 4.22 -14.59
C ARG A 10 -12.52 4.29 -13.84
N ILE A 11 -12.28 3.38 -12.89
CA ILE A 11 -10.98 3.22 -12.23
C ILE A 11 -9.90 2.89 -13.27
N GLY A 12 -10.17 1.93 -14.18
CA GLY A 12 -9.25 1.59 -15.26
C GLY A 12 -8.94 2.75 -16.21
N GLU A 13 -9.94 3.59 -16.51
CA GLU A 13 -9.74 4.82 -17.31
C GLU A 13 -8.83 5.84 -16.60
N ALA A 14 -8.98 6.00 -15.28
CA ALA A 14 -8.11 6.87 -14.48
C ALA A 14 -6.67 6.32 -14.40
N MET A 15 -6.49 5.00 -14.25
CA MET A 15 -5.18 4.35 -14.33
C MET A 15 -4.54 4.57 -15.70
N ALA A 16 -5.31 4.50 -16.79
CA ALA A 16 -4.79 4.75 -18.14
C ALA A 16 -4.22 6.18 -18.29
N LEU A 17 -4.86 7.18 -17.67
CA LEU A 17 -4.34 8.55 -17.64
C LEU A 17 -2.98 8.63 -16.91
N GLN A 18 -2.86 7.95 -15.76
CA GLN A 18 -1.59 7.88 -15.01
C GLN A 18 -0.49 7.25 -15.88
N HIS A 19 -0.78 6.14 -16.57
CA HIS A 19 0.18 5.46 -17.45
C HIS A 19 0.53 6.29 -18.69
N ALA A 20 -0.38 7.13 -19.16
CA ALA A 20 -0.16 8.07 -20.26
C ALA A 20 0.65 9.33 -19.84
N GLY A 21 1.05 9.43 -18.56
CA GLY A 21 1.82 10.57 -18.06
C GLY A 21 0.97 11.79 -17.67
N ASP A 22 -0.34 11.62 -17.43
CA ASP A 22 -1.22 12.66 -16.89
C ASP A 22 -1.65 12.36 -15.44
N PRO A 23 -0.74 12.51 -14.45
CA PRO A 23 -1.08 12.27 -13.05
C PRO A 23 -2.11 13.27 -12.51
N GLY A 24 -2.20 14.47 -13.08
CA GLY A 24 -3.19 15.47 -12.69
C GLY A 24 -4.60 15.08 -13.13
N GLY A 25 -4.75 14.58 -14.35
CA GLY A 25 -6.00 14.00 -14.86
C GLY A 25 -6.42 12.76 -14.09
N ALA A 26 -5.49 11.84 -13.84
CA ALA A 26 -5.74 10.64 -13.05
C ALA A 26 -6.24 11.01 -11.64
N ARG A 27 -5.57 11.93 -10.94
CA ARG A 27 -5.97 12.37 -9.59
C ARG A 27 -7.38 12.95 -9.57
N ARG A 28 -7.72 13.81 -10.53
CA ARG A 28 -9.09 14.37 -10.64
C ARG A 28 -10.13 13.27 -10.82
N ARG A 29 -9.89 12.31 -11.73
CA ARG A 29 -10.84 11.21 -11.98
C ARG A 29 -10.97 10.27 -10.79
N PHE A 30 -9.87 9.96 -10.10
CA PHE A 30 -9.95 9.17 -8.87
C PHE A 30 -10.71 9.88 -7.75
N SER A 31 -10.51 11.19 -7.55
CA SER A 31 -11.29 11.97 -6.59
C SER A 31 -12.79 11.91 -6.86
N GLU A 32 -13.20 12.13 -8.12
CA GLU A 32 -14.62 12.05 -8.52
C GLU A 32 -15.22 10.68 -8.22
N ILE A 33 -14.52 9.59 -8.56
CA ILE A 33 -15.00 8.24 -8.27
C ILE A 33 -15.04 7.98 -6.76
N TRP A 34 -14.03 8.44 -6.01
CA TRP A 34 -13.96 8.23 -4.57
C TRP A 34 -15.12 8.87 -3.83
N GLU A 35 -15.50 10.11 -4.19
CA GLU A 35 -16.66 10.80 -3.61
C GLU A 35 -17.95 9.97 -3.72
N GLU A 36 -18.09 9.18 -4.78
CA GLU A 36 -19.25 8.33 -5.00
C GLU A 36 -19.20 7.01 -4.22
N ILE A 37 -18.01 6.44 -3.98
CA ILE A 37 -17.84 5.08 -3.43
C ILE A 37 -17.30 5.03 -2.00
N ALA A 38 -16.91 6.16 -1.39
CA ALA A 38 -16.16 6.18 -0.13
C ALA A 38 -16.91 5.56 1.07
N VAL A 39 -18.24 5.65 1.09
CA VAL A 39 -19.06 5.20 2.23
C VAL A 39 -19.57 3.77 2.01
N ASP A 40 -20.36 3.56 0.95
CA ASP A 40 -21.08 2.31 0.70
C ASP A 40 -20.59 1.56 -0.55
N GLY A 41 -19.44 1.95 -1.10
CA GLY A 41 -18.87 1.30 -2.27
C GLY A 41 -18.27 -0.06 -1.95
N ASP A 42 -18.27 -0.95 -2.97
CA ASP A 42 -17.62 -2.25 -2.87
C ASP A 42 -16.16 -2.10 -2.35
N PRO A 43 -15.80 -2.83 -1.27
CA PRO A 43 -14.47 -2.76 -0.67
C PRO A 43 -13.30 -3.00 -1.62
N PHE A 44 -13.45 -3.86 -2.63
CA PHE A 44 -12.44 -4.08 -3.65
C PHE A 44 -12.21 -2.81 -4.48
N HIS A 45 -13.26 -2.13 -4.90
CA HIS A 45 -13.12 -0.88 -5.68
C HIS A 45 -12.45 0.21 -4.86
N ARG A 46 -12.85 0.35 -3.58
CA ARG A 46 -12.23 1.28 -2.64
C ARG A 46 -10.74 0.96 -2.46
N CYS A 47 -10.38 -0.31 -2.29
CA CYS A 47 -9.00 -0.76 -2.19
C CYS A 47 -8.17 -0.39 -3.43
N VAL A 48 -8.63 -0.79 -4.62
CA VAL A 48 -7.89 -0.55 -5.88
C VAL A 48 -7.74 0.95 -6.15
N LEU A 49 -8.81 1.73 -5.96
CA LEU A 49 -8.76 3.18 -6.16
C LEU A 49 -7.77 3.82 -5.20
N ALA A 50 -7.90 3.54 -3.90
CA ALA A 50 -7.04 4.14 -2.88
C ALA A 50 -5.56 3.81 -3.10
N HIS A 51 -5.25 2.58 -3.51
CA HIS A 51 -3.89 2.15 -3.84
C HIS A 51 -3.29 2.98 -4.99
N HIS A 52 -4.01 3.17 -6.10
CA HIS A 52 -3.51 3.98 -7.21
C HIS A 52 -3.52 5.49 -6.93
N MET A 53 -4.44 5.96 -6.10
CA MET A 53 -4.47 7.35 -5.66
C MET A 53 -3.28 7.71 -4.77
N ALA A 54 -2.76 6.75 -3.99
CA ALA A 54 -1.56 6.93 -3.16
C ALA A 54 -0.35 7.32 -4.02
N ASP A 55 -0.05 6.56 -5.09
CA ASP A 55 1.05 6.80 -6.03
C ASP A 55 1.03 8.19 -6.69
N LEU A 56 -0.14 8.86 -6.66
CA LEU A 56 -0.32 10.19 -7.22
C LEU A 56 -0.08 11.31 -6.22
N GLN A 57 0.15 11.02 -4.94
CA GLN A 57 0.36 12.06 -3.94
C GLN A 57 1.81 12.54 -3.91
N PRO A 58 2.07 13.87 -3.93
CA PRO A 58 3.42 14.40 -3.82
C PRO A 58 3.94 14.46 -2.38
N ASP A 59 3.04 14.55 -1.38
CA ASP A 59 3.41 14.51 0.04
C ASP A 59 3.34 13.06 0.54
N PRO A 60 4.43 12.51 1.11
CA PRO A 60 4.44 11.16 1.68
C PRO A 60 3.38 10.94 2.77
N ARG A 61 2.90 11.99 3.44
CA ARG A 61 1.80 11.88 4.42
C ARG A 61 0.45 11.63 3.76
N ASP A 62 0.22 12.28 2.63
CA ASP A 62 -1.01 12.08 1.86
C ASP A 62 -1.00 10.71 1.19
N GLU A 63 0.16 10.29 0.66
CA GLU A 63 0.40 8.93 0.14
C GLU A 63 0.07 7.88 1.21
N LEU A 64 0.69 7.98 2.38
CA LEU A 64 0.44 7.08 3.53
C LEU A 64 -1.05 7.05 3.90
N ALA A 65 -1.72 8.20 3.93
CA ALA A 65 -3.12 8.27 4.27
C ALA A 65 -4.00 7.52 3.25
N TRP A 66 -3.63 7.52 1.97
CA TRP A 66 -4.33 6.75 0.94
C TRP A 66 -4.01 5.26 1.00
N ASP A 67 -2.75 4.86 1.23
CA ASP A 67 -2.40 3.45 1.38
C ASP A 67 -3.05 2.83 2.63
N LEU A 68 -3.20 3.59 3.73
CA LEU A 68 -3.96 3.13 4.90
C LEU A 68 -5.44 2.88 4.58
N ARG A 69 -6.06 3.76 3.77
CA ARG A 69 -7.45 3.55 3.28
C ARG A 69 -7.55 2.31 2.40
N ALA A 70 -6.54 2.05 1.57
CA ALA A 70 -6.50 0.86 0.72
C ALA A 70 -6.45 -0.42 1.57
N LEU A 71 -5.59 -0.45 2.59
CA LEU A 71 -5.49 -1.58 3.52
C LEU A 71 -6.78 -1.79 4.34
N GLU A 72 -7.39 -0.71 4.83
CA GLU A 72 -8.65 -0.77 5.56
C GLU A 72 -9.78 -1.34 4.69
N ALA A 73 -9.89 -0.87 3.44
CA ALA A 73 -10.84 -1.38 2.48
C ALA A 73 -10.60 -2.88 2.19
N ALA A 74 -9.35 -3.29 1.96
CA ALA A 74 -9.01 -4.70 1.77
C ALA A 74 -9.43 -5.58 2.96
N ALA A 75 -9.23 -5.12 4.19
CA ALA A 75 -9.62 -5.85 5.40
C ALA A 75 -11.15 -6.00 5.55
N SER A 76 -11.93 -5.02 5.08
CA SER A 76 -13.41 -5.04 5.16
C SER A 76 -14.10 -6.03 4.20
N VAL A 77 -13.35 -6.63 3.26
CA VAL A 77 -13.88 -7.61 2.28
C VAL A 77 -14.40 -8.88 2.97
N SER A 78 -13.90 -9.18 4.17
CA SER A 78 -14.15 -10.42 4.91
C SER A 78 -15.62 -10.68 5.23
N ASP A 79 -16.46 -9.64 5.35
CA ASP A 79 -17.87 -9.79 5.72
C ASP A 79 -18.83 -9.85 4.52
N ASP A 80 -18.52 -9.17 3.41
CA ASP A 80 -19.47 -9.01 2.29
C ASP A 80 -19.26 -9.99 1.13
N ARG A 81 -18.05 -10.56 0.97
CA ARG A 81 -17.64 -11.26 -0.27
C ARG A 81 -17.42 -12.77 -0.19
N ALA A 82 -17.90 -13.45 0.85
CA ALA A 82 -17.99 -14.92 0.85
C ALA A 82 -18.86 -15.49 -0.31
N LYS A 83 -19.55 -14.64 -1.09
CA LYS A 83 -20.41 -15.03 -2.22
C LYS A 83 -19.77 -14.86 -3.61
N GLN A 84 -18.63 -14.19 -3.74
CA GLN A 84 -17.97 -13.95 -5.02
C GLN A 84 -16.48 -14.30 -4.90
N HIS A 85 -16.18 -15.60 -4.95
CA HIS A 85 -14.86 -16.19 -4.72
C HIS A 85 -13.71 -15.50 -5.48
N ASP A 86 -13.97 -14.96 -6.68
CA ASP A 86 -12.93 -14.38 -7.54
C ASP A 86 -12.30 -13.10 -6.96
N SER A 87 -13.08 -12.18 -6.39
CA SER A 87 -12.50 -10.94 -5.86
C SER A 87 -11.88 -11.09 -4.48
N SER A 88 -12.32 -12.06 -3.67
CA SER A 88 -11.63 -12.41 -2.43
C SER A 88 -10.24 -12.98 -2.73
N LEU A 89 -10.13 -13.84 -3.75
CA LEU A 89 -8.84 -14.34 -4.24
C LEU A 89 -7.99 -13.20 -4.84
N ALA A 90 -8.60 -12.29 -5.60
CA ALA A 90 -7.91 -11.13 -6.15
C ALA A 90 -7.31 -10.24 -5.04
N ILE A 91 -8.08 -9.91 -4.00
CA ILE A 91 -7.63 -9.04 -2.89
C ILE A 91 -6.52 -9.65 -2.07
N ARG A 92 -6.52 -10.98 -1.88
CA ARG A 92 -5.42 -11.65 -1.18
C ARG A 92 -4.08 -11.39 -1.86
N GLY A 93 -4.06 -11.32 -3.19
CA GLY A 93 -2.87 -10.98 -3.98
C GLY A 93 -2.38 -9.54 -3.79
N PHE A 94 -3.22 -8.62 -3.30
CA PHE A 94 -2.85 -7.22 -3.03
C PHE A 94 -2.17 -7.02 -1.67
N TYR A 95 -2.42 -7.86 -0.65
CA TYR A 95 -1.86 -7.62 0.70
C TYR A 95 -0.33 -7.44 0.72
N PRO A 96 0.48 -8.21 -0.03
CA PRO A 96 1.91 -7.97 -0.13
C PRO A 96 2.26 -6.57 -0.65
N SER A 97 1.58 -6.08 -1.69
CA SER A 97 1.85 -4.75 -2.25
C SER A 97 1.35 -3.63 -1.36
N LEU A 98 0.17 -3.78 -0.74
CA LEU A 98 -0.38 -2.82 0.21
C LEU A 98 0.55 -2.61 1.41
N HIS A 99 1.07 -3.70 1.97
CA HIS A 99 2.04 -3.61 3.06
C HIS A 99 3.41 -3.12 2.63
N LEU A 100 3.86 -3.43 1.41
CA LEU A 100 5.09 -2.88 0.86
C LEU A 100 5.00 -1.35 0.71
N ASN A 101 3.91 -0.82 0.19
CA ASN A 101 3.71 0.63 0.04
C ASN A 101 3.72 1.35 1.39
N LEU A 102 2.94 0.86 2.36
CA LEU A 102 2.96 1.40 3.72
C LEU A 102 4.38 1.39 4.31
N ALA A 103 5.14 0.32 4.09
CA ALA A 103 6.52 0.27 4.55
C ALA A 103 7.40 1.34 3.88
N ALA A 104 7.24 1.55 2.57
CA ALA A 104 7.96 2.58 1.83
C ALA A 104 7.59 3.99 2.33
N ASP A 105 6.32 4.25 2.63
CA ASP A 105 5.87 5.55 3.12
C ASP A 105 6.36 5.86 4.53
N PHE A 106 6.25 4.88 5.43
CA PHE A 106 6.84 5.02 6.76
C PHE A 106 8.36 5.23 6.68
N HIS A 107 9.04 4.58 5.74
CA HIS A 107 10.46 4.82 5.48
C HIS A 107 10.74 6.25 4.99
N LYS A 108 9.97 6.76 4.01
CA LYS A 108 10.06 8.17 3.56
C LYS A 108 9.83 9.17 4.69
N LEU A 109 8.99 8.80 5.67
CA LEU A 109 8.67 9.59 6.86
C LEU A 109 9.63 9.36 8.03
N ALA A 110 10.71 8.59 7.83
CA ALA A 110 11.70 8.22 8.84
C ALA A 110 11.15 7.45 10.06
N ASP A 111 9.97 6.82 9.92
CA ASP A 111 9.45 5.85 10.89
C ASP A 111 9.90 4.43 10.53
N THR A 112 11.18 4.17 10.79
CA THR A 112 11.81 2.86 10.54
C THR A 112 11.10 1.72 11.28
N THR A 113 10.48 1.98 12.43
CA THR A 113 9.79 0.95 13.22
C THR A 113 8.57 0.44 12.48
N GLN A 114 7.72 1.36 12.02
CA GLN A 114 6.53 1.00 11.25
C GLN A 114 6.89 0.45 9.88
N ALA A 115 7.94 0.98 9.24
CA ALA A 115 8.45 0.44 7.98
C ALA A 115 8.81 -1.05 8.09
N ARG A 116 9.56 -1.42 9.14
CA ARG A 116 9.93 -2.82 9.39
C ARG A 116 8.71 -3.70 9.71
N ALA A 117 7.78 -3.19 10.51
CA ALA A 117 6.56 -3.92 10.87
C ALA A 117 5.72 -4.24 9.62
N HIS A 118 5.56 -3.29 8.70
CA HIS A 118 4.82 -3.52 7.47
C HIS A 118 5.56 -4.41 6.48
N LEU A 119 6.89 -4.35 6.39
CA LEU A 119 7.66 -5.34 5.60
C LEU A 119 7.49 -6.77 6.11
N ALA A 120 7.42 -6.97 7.43
CA ALA A 120 7.16 -8.28 8.00
C ALA A 120 5.79 -8.80 7.56
N LYS A 121 4.74 -7.96 7.67
CA LYS A 121 3.38 -8.29 7.21
C LYS A 121 3.32 -8.58 5.70
N ALA A 122 4.05 -7.81 4.87
CA ALA A 122 4.12 -8.08 3.43
C ALA A 122 4.63 -9.50 3.15
N ARG A 123 5.65 -9.95 3.90
CA ARG A 123 6.24 -11.30 3.78
C ARG A 123 5.30 -12.41 4.23
N GLU A 124 4.44 -12.16 5.22
CA GLU A 124 3.44 -13.13 5.69
C GLU A 124 2.43 -13.51 4.60
N HIS A 125 2.16 -12.60 3.65
CA HIS A 125 1.21 -12.81 2.56
C HIS A 125 1.85 -13.30 1.24
N PHE A 126 3.12 -13.70 1.28
CA PHE A 126 3.83 -14.18 0.10
C PHE A 126 3.27 -15.49 -0.47
N ASP A 127 2.48 -16.24 0.29
CA ASP A 127 1.76 -17.43 -0.18
C ASP A 127 0.66 -17.09 -1.21
N ALA A 128 0.15 -15.85 -1.20
CA ALA A 128 -0.86 -15.37 -2.12
C ALA A 128 -0.30 -14.90 -3.47
N LEU A 129 1.03 -14.81 -3.61
CA LEU A 129 1.67 -14.36 -4.86
C LEU A 129 2.01 -15.55 -5.75
N ASN A 130 1.62 -15.45 -7.02
CA ASN A 130 2.07 -16.35 -8.07
C ASN A 130 3.55 -16.12 -8.41
N ASP A 131 4.17 -17.08 -9.10
CA ASP A 131 5.51 -16.91 -9.70
C ASP A 131 5.41 -16.30 -11.12
N ASP A 132 4.73 -15.16 -11.20
CA ASP A 132 4.65 -14.32 -12.40
C ASP A 132 5.46 -13.03 -12.22
N ASP A 133 5.45 -12.16 -13.23
CA ASP A 133 6.22 -10.91 -13.18
C ASP A 133 5.77 -9.99 -12.04
N TYR A 134 4.47 -10.00 -11.73
CA TYR A 134 3.93 -9.25 -10.60
C TYR A 134 4.46 -9.78 -9.27
N GLY A 135 4.31 -11.08 -9.00
CA GLY A 135 4.77 -11.70 -7.76
C GLY A 135 6.28 -11.59 -7.57
N ARG A 136 7.07 -11.81 -8.63
CA ARG A 136 8.53 -11.59 -8.59
C ARG A 136 8.89 -10.12 -8.34
N GLY A 137 8.14 -9.19 -8.94
CA GLY A 137 8.32 -7.75 -8.74
C GLY A 137 8.15 -7.34 -7.27
N ILE A 138 7.06 -7.78 -6.65
CA ILE A 138 6.78 -7.48 -5.23
C ILE A 138 7.84 -8.09 -4.31
N ARG A 139 8.21 -9.36 -4.49
CA ARG A 139 9.26 -10.01 -3.68
C ARG A 139 10.59 -9.26 -3.78
N SER A 140 10.95 -8.85 -5.00
CA SER A 140 12.18 -8.10 -5.25
C SER A 140 12.15 -6.71 -4.60
N ALA A 141 11.01 -6.01 -4.63
CA ALA A 141 10.85 -4.71 -4.01
C ALA A 141 10.89 -4.78 -2.48
N VAL A 142 10.23 -5.78 -1.87
CA VAL A 142 10.32 -6.07 -0.44
C VAL A 142 11.77 -6.32 -0.01
N GLN A 143 12.54 -7.07 -0.81
CA GLN A 143 13.94 -7.32 -0.49
C GLN A 143 14.77 -6.04 -0.56
N ARG A 144 14.63 -5.23 -1.61
CA ARG A 144 15.35 -3.95 -1.74
C ARG A 144 15.10 -3.01 -0.57
N LEU A 145 13.84 -2.84 -0.15
CA LEU A 145 13.51 -1.97 0.98
C LEU A 145 14.05 -2.53 2.30
N ALA A 146 13.99 -3.86 2.49
CA ALA A 146 14.60 -4.49 3.66
C ALA A 146 16.12 -4.26 3.73
N ASP A 147 16.81 -4.32 2.60
CA ASP A 147 18.25 -4.04 2.51
C ASP A 147 18.55 -2.58 2.86
N GLN A 148 17.78 -1.63 2.32
CA GLN A 148 17.91 -0.19 2.65
C GLN A 148 17.77 0.07 4.15
N LEU A 149 16.70 -0.45 4.76
CA LEU A 149 16.50 -0.35 6.21
C LEU A 149 17.60 -1.07 7.01
N GLY A 150 18.21 -2.12 6.46
CA GLY A 150 19.32 -2.84 7.11
C GLY A 150 20.63 -2.04 7.14
N GLN A 151 20.89 -1.21 6.13
CA GLN A 151 22.06 -0.32 6.09
C GLN A 151 21.90 0.91 6.99
N GLU A 152 20.65 1.30 7.29
CA GLU A 152 20.32 2.32 8.28
C GLU A 152 20.51 1.73 9.69
N HIS A 153 21.76 1.70 10.15
CA HIS A 153 22.14 1.29 11.50
C HIS A 153 21.25 1.98 12.55
N PRO A 154 20.80 1.29 13.62
CA PRO A 154 20.35 2.00 14.80
C PRO A 154 21.54 2.82 15.31
N THR A 155 21.38 4.13 15.38
CA THR A 155 22.35 4.98 16.08
C THR A 155 22.51 4.40 17.48
N PRO A 156 23.73 4.02 17.91
CA PRO A 156 23.93 3.57 19.28
C PRO A 156 23.45 4.72 20.18
N SER A 157 22.53 4.40 21.10
CA SER A 157 22.15 5.34 22.15
C SER A 157 23.44 5.84 22.82
N PRO A 158 23.60 7.15 23.08
CA PRO A 158 24.77 7.62 23.82
C PRO A 158 24.75 6.94 25.19
N THR A 159 25.69 6.02 25.39
CA THR A 159 25.94 5.38 26.68
C THR A 159 26.16 6.48 27.70
N ALA A 160 25.26 6.54 28.67
CA ALA A 160 25.36 7.46 29.79
C ALA A 160 26.65 7.16 30.56
N GLY A 161 27.59 8.11 30.50
CA GLY A 161 28.50 8.45 31.58
C GLY A 161 29.55 7.41 31.96
N GLU A 162 30.72 7.50 31.33
CA GLU A 162 31.96 7.39 32.09
C GLU A 162 32.01 8.54 33.10
N ALA A 163 31.50 8.31 34.31
CA ALA A 163 31.82 9.11 35.47
C ALA A 163 33.02 8.46 36.18
N ASN A 164 34.19 8.86 35.69
CA ASN A 164 35.43 9.04 36.43
C ASN A 164 35.26 9.08 37.97
N GLN A 165 35.92 8.17 38.70
CA GLN A 165 36.50 8.46 40.01
C GLN A 165 37.80 7.67 40.19
N SER A 166 38.92 8.35 39.91
CA SER A 166 40.23 8.06 40.51
C SER A 166 40.25 8.58 41.96
N ALA A 167 40.55 7.71 42.92
CA ALA A 167 41.34 7.96 44.13
C ALA A 167 41.60 6.63 44.86
#